data_AF-A0A150FU16-F1
#
_entry.id   AF-A0A150FU16-F1
#
_cell.length_a   1.000
_cell.length_b   1.000
_cell.length_c   1.000
_cell.angle_alpha   90.00
_cell.angle_beta   90.00
_cell.angle_gamma   90.00
#
_symmetry.space_group_name_H-M   'P 1'
#
loop_
_entity.id
_entity.type
_entity.pdbx_description
1 polymer ?
#
loop_
_entity_poly.entity_id
_entity_poly.type
_entity_poly.pdbx_seq_one_letter_code
_entity_poly.pdbx_strand_id
1 'polypeptide(L)'
;MAAVLVAPGNCVNIHIIVNYYIIKLDREAREIVAEHYSNAINDKGLAVDDETGEVIGCRRGGAVRLPRRIFRGRTAKEISVRILEGEDAAAQQPAVGTDGPQQAALQALPWISRLEHANYLGREFVRAEYALLYGAEYVQD
;
A
#
# COMPACT_ATOMS: atom_id res chain seq x y z
N MET A 1 14.64 -4.72 -10.52
CA MET A 1 15.54 -4.06 -9.55
C MET A 1 15.16 -2.60 -9.48
N ALA A 2 14.81 -2.09 -8.31
CA ALA A 2 14.73 -0.64 -8.07
C ALA A 2 15.86 -0.31 -7.07
N ALA A 3 16.92 0.33 -7.54
CA ALA A 3 17.95 0.85 -6.64
C ALA A 3 17.52 2.24 -6.19
N VAL A 4 17.45 2.47 -4.88
CA VAL A 4 17.29 3.82 -4.34
C VAL A 4 18.66 4.29 -3.85
N LEU A 5 19.19 5.33 -4.51
CA LEU A 5 20.42 5.99 -4.08
C LEU A 5 20.12 6.81 -2.82
N VAL A 6 20.76 6.45 -1.71
CA VAL A 6 20.65 7.17 -0.44
C VAL A 6 21.96 7.92 -0.23
N ALA A 7 22.00 9.20 -0.58
CA ALA A 7 23.22 10.03 -0.53
C ALA A 7 24.36 9.53 -1.45
N PRO A 8 25.36 10.38 -1.79
CA PRO A 8 26.44 9.97 -2.68
C PRO A 8 27.34 8.94 -1.96
N GLY A 9 27.15 7.66 -2.30
CA GLY A 9 28.00 6.55 -1.84
C GLY A 9 27.27 5.39 -1.16
N ASN A 10 26.01 5.55 -0.73
CA ASN A 10 25.23 4.46 -0.12
C ASN A 10 24.10 4.03 -1.07
N CYS A 11 24.30 2.92 -1.77
CA CYS A 11 23.21 2.22 -2.46
C CYS A 11 22.56 1.24 -1.47
N VAL A 12 21.28 1.47 -1.13
CA VAL A 12 20.48 0.42 -0.50
C VAL A 12 19.80 -0.35 -1.64
N ASN A 13 20.22 -1.60 -1.83
CA ASN A 13 19.58 -2.49 -2.79
C ASN A 13 18.23 -2.94 -2.22
N ILE A 14 17.13 -2.30 -2.63
CA ILE A 14 15.78 -2.77 -2.34
C ILE A 14 15.41 -3.74 -3.47
N HIS A 15 15.65 -5.02 -3.23
CA HIS A 15 15.61 -6.00 -4.33
C HIS A 15 14.21 -6.28 -4.85
N ILE A 16 13.16 -6.07 -4.05
CA ILE A 16 11.78 -6.32 -4.47
C ILE A 16 10.85 -5.41 -3.66
N ILE A 17 10.10 -4.54 -4.33
CA ILE A 17 8.96 -3.84 -3.73
C ILE A 17 7.70 -4.61 -4.16
N VAL A 18 7.27 -5.57 -3.32
CA VAL A 18 5.95 -6.20 -3.47
C VAL A 18 5.00 -5.50 -2.52
N ASN A 19 4.16 -4.61 -3.01
CA ASN A 19 3.20 -3.95 -2.13
C ASN A 19 2.06 -4.91 -1.76
N TYR A 20 1.40 -4.66 -0.63
CA TYR A 20 0.19 -5.37 -0.24
C TYR A 20 -0.91 -4.38 0.15
N TYR A 21 -2.15 -4.86 0.06
CA TYR A 21 -3.33 -4.10 0.47
C TYR A 21 -4.06 -4.80 1.59
N ILE A 22 -4.53 -4.02 2.55
CA ILE A 22 -5.56 -4.46 3.50
C ILE A 22 -6.88 -3.81 3.08
N ILE A 23 -7.89 -4.64 2.83
CA ILE A 23 -9.21 -4.17 2.38
C ILE A 23 -10.19 -4.29 3.54
N LYS A 24 -10.96 -3.21 3.76
CA LYS A 24 -11.95 -3.11 4.84
C LYS A 24 -13.24 -2.50 4.29
N LEU A 25 -14.33 -2.71 5.00
CA LEU A 25 -15.61 -2.05 4.72
C LEU A 25 -15.90 -1.00 5.79
N ASP A 26 -16.06 0.25 5.36
CA ASP A 26 -16.70 1.28 6.17
C ASP A 26 -18.21 1.25 5.86
N ARG A 27 -18.97 0.59 6.74
CA ARG A 27 -20.41 0.42 6.56
C ARG A 27 -21.20 1.70 6.84
N GLU A 28 -20.67 2.62 7.64
CA GLU A 28 -21.31 3.89 7.93
C GLU A 28 -21.21 4.81 6.70
N ALA A 29 -20.00 4.95 6.14
CA ALA A 29 -19.79 5.74 4.93
C ALA A 29 -20.29 5.04 3.65
N ARG A 30 -20.58 3.72 3.73
CA ARG A 30 -20.84 2.84 2.59
C ARG A 30 -19.70 2.86 1.58
N GLU A 31 -18.49 2.63 2.07
CA GLU A 31 -17.27 2.64 1.25
C GLU A 31 -16.41 1.40 1.49
N ILE A 32 -15.74 0.95 0.43
CA ILE A 32 -14.60 0.06 0.44
C ILE A 32 -13.38 0.92 0.78
N VAL A 33 -12.55 0.44 1.71
CA VAL A 33 -11.30 1.10 2.13
C VAL A 33 -10.14 0.15 1.82
N ALA A 34 -9.22 0.58 0.97
CA ALA A 34 -8.01 -0.17 0.63
C ALA A 34 -6.75 0.57 1.12
N GLU A 35 -6.12 0.01 2.14
CA GLU A 35 -4.89 0.51 2.75
C GLU A 35 -3.67 -0.11 2.07
N HIS A 36 -2.84 0.71 1.42
CA HIS A 36 -1.65 0.27 0.70
C HIS A 36 -0.40 0.32 1.60
N TYR A 37 0.38 -0.76 1.58
CA TYR A 37 1.62 -0.89 2.34
C TYR A 37 2.78 -1.35 1.45
N SER A 38 3.98 -0.82 1.74
CA SER A 38 5.22 -1.29 1.12
C SER A 38 5.74 -2.54 1.83
N ASN A 39 6.37 -3.43 1.06
CA ASN A 39 7.14 -4.56 1.59
C ASN A 39 8.56 -4.49 1.05
N ALA A 40 9.37 -3.61 1.63
CA ALA A 40 10.78 -3.56 1.30
C ALA A 40 11.48 -4.78 1.94
N ILE A 41 12.28 -5.47 1.13
CA ILE A 41 13.07 -6.63 1.57
C ILE A 41 14.54 -6.32 1.28
N ASN A 42 15.40 -6.48 2.29
CA ASN A 42 16.83 -6.27 2.15
C ASN A 42 17.55 -7.49 1.55
N ASP A 43 18.85 -7.36 1.26
CA ASP A 43 19.67 -8.43 0.67
C ASP A 43 19.81 -9.69 1.53
N LYS A 44 19.40 -9.62 2.81
CA LYS A 44 19.35 -10.78 3.73
C LYS A 44 17.98 -11.47 3.73
N GLY A 45 17.04 -11.02 2.89
CA GLY A 45 15.68 -11.55 2.85
C GLY A 45 14.80 -11.10 4.02
N LEU A 46 15.19 -10.05 4.75
CA LEU A 46 14.43 -9.54 5.90
C LEU A 46 13.52 -8.39 5.45
N ALA A 47 12.29 -8.39 5.97
CA ALA A 47 11.38 -7.25 5.83
C ALA A 47 11.99 -6.04 6.55
N VAL A 48 12.10 -4.94 5.83
CA VAL A 48 12.64 -3.68 6.33
C VAL A 48 11.63 -2.57 6.13
N ASP A 49 11.72 -1.59 7.00
CA ASP A 49 11.09 -0.30 6.81
C ASP A 49 11.73 0.38 5.59
N ASP A 50 10.90 0.89 4.69
CA ASP A 50 11.35 1.47 3.41
C ASP A 50 11.99 2.85 3.56
N GLU A 51 11.76 3.52 4.70
CA GLU A 51 12.28 4.86 4.99
C GLU A 51 13.58 4.79 5.79
N THR A 52 13.61 3.93 6.80
CA THR A 52 14.74 3.79 7.73
C THR A 52 15.69 2.63 7.37
N GLY A 53 15.23 1.66 6.58
CA GLY A 53 15.98 0.43 6.29
C GLY A 53 16.10 -0.53 7.47
N GLU A 54 15.47 -0.22 8.61
CA GLU A 54 15.51 -1.05 9.81
C GLU A 54 14.66 -2.32 9.62
N VAL A 55 15.12 -3.43 10.20
CA VAL A 55 14.38 -4.69 10.14
C VAL A 55 13.10 -4.60 10.96
N ILE A 56 11.97 -4.89 10.32
CA ILE A 56 10.66 -4.95 10.96
C ILE A 56 10.57 -6.26 11.74
N GLY A 57 10.83 -6.18 13.05
CA GLY A 57 10.74 -7.32 13.95
C GLY A 57 9.33 -7.52 14.52
N CYS A 58 8.90 -8.77 14.65
CA CYS A 58 7.68 -9.15 15.38
C CYS A 58 7.88 -9.03 16.90
N ARG A 59 8.10 -7.81 17.42
CA ARG A 59 8.09 -7.55 18.86
C ARG A 59 6.68 -7.17 19.33
N ARG A 60 6.25 -7.74 20.46
CA ARG A 60 5.03 -7.30 21.15
C ARG A 60 5.23 -5.83 21.56
N GLY A 61 4.37 -4.94 21.07
CA GLY A 61 4.52 -3.49 21.24
C GLY A 61 5.43 -2.80 20.20
N GLY A 62 5.76 -3.47 19.10
CA GLY A 62 6.43 -2.86 17.95
C GLY A 62 5.62 -1.73 17.32
N ALA A 63 6.29 -0.87 16.56
CA ALA A 63 5.67 0.26 15.88
C ALA A 63 4.50 -0.22 14.99
N VAL A 64 3.35 0.43 15.13
CA VAL A 64 2.18 0.18 14.28
C VAL A 64 2.51 0.69 12.88
N ARG A 65 2.53 -0.20 11.88
CA ARG A 65 2.73 0.24 10.49
C ARG A 65 1.53 1.05 10.03
N LEU A 66 1.80 2.26 9.57
CA LEU A 66 0.80 3.11 8.94
C LEU A 66 0.74 2.80 7.44
N PRO A 67 -0.44 2.85 6.82
CA PRO A 67 -0.55 2.71 5.38
C PRO A 67 0.12 3.90 4.69
N ARG A 68 0.79 3.62 3.58
CA ARG A 68 1.43 4.66 2.75
C ARG A 68 0.38 5.48 1.98
N ARG A 69 -0.77 4.84 1.67
CA ARG A 69 -1.96 5.45 1.08
C ARG A 69 -3.22 4.72 1.52
N ILE A 70 -4.32 5.45 1.55
CA ILE A 70 -5.65 4.90 1.75
C ILE A 70 -6.48 5.29 0.54
N PHE A 71 -7.04 4.31 -0.15
CA PHE A 71 -8.00 4.52 -1.22
C PHE A 71 -9.39 4.19 -0.69
N ARG A 72 -10.37 5.02 -1.02
CA ARG A 72 -11.77 4.77 -0.70
C ARG A 72 -12.55 4.64 -1.99
N GLY A 73 -13.75 4.07 -1.94
CA GLY A 73 -14.67 4.05 -3.09
C GLY A 73 -15.94 3.29 -2.75
N ARG A 74 -17.05 3.62 -3.40
CA ARG A 74 -18.35 2.97 -3.17
C ARG A 74 -18.53 1.71 -4.01
N THR A 75 -17.75 1.59 -5.08
CA THR A 75 -17.82 0.49 -6.05
C THR A 75 -16.42 -0.06 -6.35
N ALA A 76 -16.36 -1.31 -6.83
CA ALA A 76 -15.11 -1.92 -7.27
C ALA A 76 -14.46 -1.14 -8.42
N LYS A 77 -15.28 -0.57 -9.32
CA LYS A 77 -14.81 0.28 -10.41
C LYS A 77 -14.14 1.56 -9.87
N GLU A 78 -14.82 2.27 -8.98
CA GLU A 78 -14.34 3.56 -8.45
C GLU A 78 -12.98 3.40 -7.77
N ILE A 79 -12.84 2.41 -6.89
CA ILE A 79 -11.57 2.17 -6.20
C ILE A 79 -10.47 1.68 -7.15
N SER A 80 -10.81 0.88 -8.17
CA SER A 80 -9.85 0.42 -9.19
C SER A 80 -9.31 1.58 -10.03
N VAL A 81 -10.18 2.50 -10.47
CA VAL A 81 -9.80 3.71 -11.22
C VAL A 81 -8.87 4.56 -10.37
N ARG A 82 -9.23 4.84 -9.11
CA ARG A 82 -8.38 5.63 -8.19
C ARG A 82 -6.97 5.03 -8.02
N ILE A 83 -6.88 3.71 -7.87
CA ILE A 83 -5.59 3.04 -7.68
C ILE A 83 -4.75 3.01 -8.97
N LEU A 84 -5.38 2.70 -10.12
CA LEU A 84 -4.67 2.50 -11.39
C LEU A 84 -4.34 3.81 -12.11
N GLU A 85 -5.25 4.78 -12.06
CA GLU A 85 -5.13 6.06 -12.76
C GLU A 85 -4.59 7.16 -11.83
N GLY A 86 -4.51 6.89 -10.52
CA GLY A 86 -3.89 7.79 -9.55
C GLY A 86 -4.78 8.96 -9.11
N GLU A 87 -6.08 8.90 -9.38
CA GLU A 87 -7.04 9.90 -8.91
C GLU A 87 -7.24 9.80 -7.39
N ASP A 88 -7.27 10.96 -6.71
CA ASP A 88 -7.43 11.15 -5.26
C ASP A 88 -6.24 10.75 -4.35
N ALA A 89 -5.00 10.98 -4.81
CA ALA A 89 -3.80 10.94 -3.95
C ALA A 89 -3.76 12.01 -2.84
N ALA A 90 -4.60 13.04 -2.92
CA ALA A 90 -4.55 14.22 -2.04
C ALA A 90 -5.30 14.05 -0.70
N ALA A 91 -6.05 12.97 -0.52
CA ALA A 91 -6.82 12.74 0.70
C ALA A 91 -6.17 11.61 1.51
N GLN A 92 -5.49 11.99 2.60
CA GLN A 92 -5.03 11.13 3.70
C GLN A 92 -3.67 10.43 3.51
N GLN A 93 -2.61 11.21 3.25
CA GLN A 93 -1.30 10.87 3.85
C GLN A 93 -1.38 11.14 5.36
N PRO A 94 -1.03 10.21 6.25
CA PRO A 94 -0.62 10.59 7.59
C PRO A 94 0.64 11.46 7.46
N ALA A 95 0.63 12.64 8.08
CA ALA A 95 1.75 13.57 8.07
C ALA A 95 2.94 12.97 8.83
N VAL A 96 3.89 12.40 8.10
CA VAL A 96 5.24 12.07 8.58
C VAL A 96 6.24 12.78 7.65
N GLY A 97 7.27 13.38 8.25
CA GLY A 97 8.13 14.44 7.70
C GLY A 97 8.63 14.25 6.26
N THR A 98 8.70 15.36 5.52
CA THR A 98 8.79 15.40 4.05
C THR A 98 10.19 15.59 3.48
N ASP A 99 11.25 15.53 4.28
CA ASP A 99 12.53 16.15 3.89
C ASP A 99 13.55 15.18 3.23
N GLY A 100 13.16 13.94 2.90
CA GLY A 100 14.06 12.92 2.34
C GLY A 100 13.95 12.74 0.81
N PRO A 101 15.07 12.78 0.04
CA PRO A 101 15.06 12.52 -1.42
C PRO A 101 14.56 11.12 -1.82
N GLN A 102 14.59 10.18 -0.88
CA GLN A 102 14.11 8.80 -1.01
C GLN A 102 12.58 8.69 -0.99
N GLN A 103 11.89 9.59 -0.27
CA GLN A 103 10.43 9.66 -0.15
C GLN A 103 9.76 9.98 -1.50
N ALA A 104 10.35 10.90 -2.26
CA ALA A 104 9.84 11.36 -3.56
C ALA A 104 9.93 10.26 -4.64
N ALA A 105 11.02 9.48 -4.65
CA ALA A 105 11.17 8.36 -5.58
C ALA A 105 10.22 7.20 -5.25
N LEU A 106 9.98 6.92 -3.96
CA LEU A 106 8.99 5.94 -3.50
C LEU A 106 7.53 6.40 -3.77
N GLN A 107 7.27 7.71 -3.80
CA GLN A 107 5.97 8.28 -4.17
C GLN A 107 5.67 8.22 -5.67
N ALA A 108 6.70 8.03 -6.50
CA ALA A 108 6.59 7.89 -7.95
C ALA A 108 6.41 6.44 -8.41
N LEU A 109 6.50 5.46 -7.49
CA LEU A 109 6.26 4.06 -7.83
C LEU A 109 4.77 3.80 -8.09
N PRO A 110 4.44 2.97 -9.09
CA PRO A 110 3.07 2.61 -9.35
C PRO A 110 2.52 1.78 -8.17
N TRP A 111 1.35 2.17 -7.66
CA TRP A 111 0.65 1.50 -6.54
C TRP A 111 0.35 0.03 -6.85
N ILE A 112 0.23 -0.27 -8.15
CA ILE A 112 0.16 -1.61 -8.71
C ILE A 112 1.39 -1.83 -9.58
N SER A 113 2.24 -2.76 -9.17
CA SER A 113 3.49 -3.07 -9.88
C SER A 113 3.37 -4.24 -10.87
N ARG A 114 2.28 -5.01 -10.83
CA ARG A 114 2.06 -6.22 -11.63
C ARG A 114 0.59 -6.41 -12.02
N LEU A 115 0.34 -6.92 -13.22
CA LEU A 115 -1.01 -7.15 -13.74
C LEU A 115 -1.75 -8.24 -12.95
N GLU A 116 -1.04 -9.25 -12.45
CA GLU A 116 -1.63 -10.31 -11.63
C GLU A 116 -2.16 -9.74 -10.30
N HIS A 117 -1.43 -8.78 -9.72
CA HIS A 117 -1.85 -8.09 -8.50
C HIS A 117 -3.07 -7.21 -8.77
N ALA A 118 -3.09 -6.48 -9.90
CA ALA A 118 -4.26 -5.71 -10.34
C ALA A 118 -5.51 -6.59 -10.47
N ASN A 119 -5.36 -7.76 -11.09
CA ASN A 119 -6.45 -8.72 -11.27
C ASN A 119 -6.92 -9.30 -9.93
N TYR A 120 -5.99 -9.62 -9.01
CA TYR A 120 -6.36 -10.04 -7.65
C TYR A 120 -7.18 -8.95 -6.94
N LEU A 121 -6.69 -7.71 -6.93
CA LEU A 121 -7.38 -6.59 -6.29
C LEU A 121 -8.76 -6.36 -6.89
N GLY A 122 -8.91 -6.43 -8.22
CA GLY A 122 -10.21 -6.31 -8.87
C GLY A 122 -11.24 -7.34 -8.36
N ARG A 123 -10.82 -8.61 -8.16
CA ARG A 123 -11.71 -9.65 -7.59
C ARG A 123 -12.08 -9.36 -6.15
N GLU A 124 -11.11 -8.94 -5.34
CA GLU A 124 -11.36 -8.56 -3.95
C GLU A 124 -12.30 -7.38 -3.83
N PHE A 125 -12.17 -6.36 -4.68
CA PHE A 125 -13.05 -5.21 -4.67
C PHE A 125 -14.48 -5.56 -5.07
N VAL A 126 -14.68 -6.47 -6.02
CA VAL A 126 -16.02 -6.97 -6.37
C VAL A 126 -16.65 -7.72 -5.19
N ARG A 127 -15.88 -8.55 -4.48
CA ARG A 127 -16.35 -9.24 -3.26
C ARG A 127 -16.69 -8.25 -2.15
N ALA A 128 -15.85 -7.24 -1.95
CA ALA A 128 -16.06 -6.17 -0.98
C ALA A 128 -17.31 -5.34 -1.31
N GLU A 129 -17.49 -4.96 -2.58
CA GLU A 129 -18.68 -4.26 -3.06
C GLU A 129 -19.95 -5.09 -2.83
N TYR A 130 -19.92 -6.38 -3.18
CA TYR A 130 -21.03 -7.29 -2.93
C TYR A 130 -21.38 -7.34 -1.43
N ALA A 131 -20.39 -7.53 -0.56
CA ALA A 131 -20.60 -7.57 0.89
C ALA A 131 -21.11 -6.24 1.47
N LEU A 132 -20.73 -5.12 0.86
CA LEU A 132 -21.21 -3.79 1.22
C LEU A 132 -22.67 -3.57 0.79
N LEU A 133 -23.05 -4.01 -0.42
CA LEU A 133 -24.39 -3.85 -0.97
C LEU A 133 -25.43 -4.74 -0.28
N TYR A 134 -25.06 -5.99 0.01
CA TYR A 134 -25.98 -7.00 0.54
C TYR A 134 -25.85 -7.22 2.04
N GLY A 135 -24.99 -6.45 2.72
CA GLY A 135 -24.75 -6.60 4.15
C GLY A 135 -24.07 -7.92 4.54
N ALA A 136 -23.46 -8.62 3.57
CA ALA A 136 -22.73 -9.85 3.83
C ALA A 136 -21.41 -9.57 4.55
N GLU A 137 -20.85 -10.59 5.20
CA GLU A 137 -19.50 -10.52 5.74
C GLU A 137 -18.47 -10.45 4.60
N TYR A 138 -17.45 -9.59 4.76
CA TYR A 138 -16.30 -9.56 3.87
C TYR A 138 -15.08 -10.10 4.61
N VAL A 139 -14.47 -11.14 4.03
CA VAL A 139 -13.20 -11.69 4.46
C VAL A 139 -12.29 -11.68 3.24
N GLN A 140 -11.17 -10.95 3.36
CA GLN A 140 -10.13 -10.92 2.33
C GLN A 140 -9.48 -12.32 2.21
N ASP A 141 -9.22 -12.75 0.98
CA ASP A 141 -8.54 -14.04 0.68
C ASP A 141 -7.07 -14.06 1.11
#